data_AF-A0A947C946-F1
#
_entry.id   AF-A0A947C946-F1
#
_cell.length_a   1.000
_cell.length_b   1.000
_cell.length_c   1.000
_cell.angle_alpha   90.00
_cell.angle_beta   90.00
_cell.angle_gamma   90.00
#
_symmetry.space_group_name_H-M   'P 1'
#
loop_
_entity.id
_entity.type
_entity.pdbx_description
1 polymer ?
#
loop_
_entity_poly.entity_id
_entity_poly.type
_entity_poly.pdbx_seq_one_letter_code
_entity_poly.pdbx_strand_id
1 'polypeptide(L)'
;MNSNRLAFGTAWVRFLLAACGIWLVPLLYPPMAAHRWVFIAYAGVAIVEQFLIWRDIAKPLRPVLGGILDMALLTFIVQRVGSSRTVMVSLYFVAGIVNSLVVTPRMGVLLSGIGAAMYSAVVMMEVRGVLPFAPDGPAWMQSGRPSPIDGFLQAVLVTTLLMFGTAIVATLIRKINQRETELVVANERLGELSRQDPLTKLWNRRHILSHIEQG
;
A
#
# COMPACT_ATOMS: atom_id res chain seq x y z
N MET A 1 14.42 7.40 7.07
CA MET A 1 14.20 6.17 6.26
C MET A 1 14.26 6.55 4.78
N ASN A 2 15.15 5.95 3.97
CA ASN A 2 15.31 6.34 2.56
C ASN A 2 14.01 6.09 1.77
N SER A 3 13.36 7.16 1.30
CA SER A 3 12.12 7.15 0.49
C SER A 3 12.16 6.12 -0.66
N ASN A 4 13.34 5.95 -1.27
CA ASN A 4 13.55 4.96 -2.33
C ASN A 4 13.39 3.51 -1.87
N ARG A 5 13.76 3.15 -0.64
CA ARG A 5 13.57 1.76 -0.14
C ARG A 5 12.10 1.42 0.04
N LEU A 6 11.28 2.36 0.49
CA LEU A 6 9.83 2.17 0.63
C LEU A 6 9.16 2.06 -0.75
N ALA A 7 9.53 2.94 -1.69
CA ALA A 7 9.02 2.87 -3.06
C ALA A 7 9.39 1.56 -3.77
N PHE A 8 10.61 1.05 -3.56
CA PHE A 8 11.04 -0.26 -4.06
C PHE A 8 10.25 -1.41 -3.40
N GLY A 9 10.05 -1.35 -2.08
CA GLY A 9 9.26 -2.36 -1.36
C GLY A 9 7.84 -2.47 -1.88
N THR A 10 7.21 -1.35 -2.22
CA THR A 10 5.84 -1.35 -2.74
C THR A 10 5.73 -1.82 -4.18
N ALA A 11 6.72 -1.52 -5.03
CA ALA A 11 6.78 -2.14 -6.34
C ALA A 11 6.88 -3.67 -6.23
N TRP A 12 7.62 -4.17 -5.23
CA TRP A 12 7.72 -5.60 -4.96
C TRP A 12 6.40 -6.24 -4.56
N VAL A 13 5.60 -5.54 -3.75
CA VAL A 13 4.22 -5.98 -3.43
C VAL A 13 3.36 -6.05 -4.69
N ARG A 14 3.46 -5.08 -5.60
CA ARG A 14 2.72 -5.11 -6.89
C ARG A 14 3.14 -6.29 -7.76
N PHE A 15 4.44 -6.58 -7.85
CA PHE A 15 4.94 -7.76 -8.57
C PHE A 15 4.45 -9.07 -7.95
N LEU A 16 4.47 -9.17 -6.61
CA LEU A 16 3.91 -10.31 -5.89
C LEU A 16 2.42 -10.48 -6.17
N LEU A 17 1.66 -9.39 -6.13
CA LEU A 17 0.23 -9.40 -6.42
C LEU A 17 -0.06 -9.82 -7.87
N ALA A 18 0.73 -9.34 -8.81
CA ALA A 18 0.65 -9.75 -10.21
C ALA A 18 0.99 -11.24 -10.39
N ALA A 19 2.07 -11.72 -9.76
CA ALA A 19 2.45 -13.13 -9.81
C ALA A 19 1.38 -14.05 -9.19
N CYS A 20 0.82 -13.67 -8.04
CA CYS A 20 -0.32 -14.35 -7.44
C CYS A 20 -1.53 -14.35 -8.38
N GLY A 21 -1.83 -13.22 -9.04
CA GLY A 21 -2.92 -13.12 -10.01
C GLY A 21 -2.73 -13.97 -11.27
N ILE A 22 -1.50 -14.16 -11.73
CA ILE A 22 -1.18 -14.98 -12.91
C ILE A 22 -1.22 -16.47 -12.58
N TRP A 23 -0.69 -16.86 -11.41
CA TRP A 23 -0.44 -18.26 -11.07
C TRP A 23 -1.39 -18.80 -10.01
N LEU A 24 -1.53 -18.10 -8.87
CA LEU A 24 -2.28 -18.59 -7.71
C LEU A 24 -3.79 -18.43 -7.88
N VAL A 25 -4.26 -17.28 -8.38
CA VAL A 25 -5.70 -17.01 -8.54
C VAL A 25 -6.34 -18.00 -9.54
N PRO A 26 -5.76 -18.29 -10.71
CA PRO A 26 -6.30 -19.27 -11.63
C PRO A 26 -6.19 -20.72 -11.13
N LEU A 27 -5.25 -21.00 -10.21
CA LEU A 27 -5.15 -22.31 -9.56
C LEU A 27 -6.32 -22.52 -8.58
N LEU A 28 -6.70 -21.48 -7.84
CA LEU A 28 -7.80 -21.51 -6.87
C LEU A 28 -9.18 -21.34 -7.54
N TYR A 29 -9.24 -20.53 -8.61
CA TYR A 29 -10.45 -20.21 -9.37
C TYR A 29 -10.18 -20.40 -10.87
N PRO A 30 -10.37 -21.61 -11.41
CA PRO A 30 -10.05 -21.94 -12.80
C PRO A 30 -10.64 -20.97 -13.87
N PRO A 31 -11.86 -20.42 -13.73
CA PRO A 31 -12.41 -19.45 -14.68
C PRO A 31 -11.59 -18.14 -14.78
N MET A 32 -10.85 -17.75 -13.73
CA MET A 32 -9.95 -16.59 -13.76
C MET A 32 -8.78 -16.77 -14.73
N ALA A 33 -8.51 -17.99 -15.22
CA ALA A 33 -7.47 -18.23 -16.23
C ALA A 33 -7.69 -17.41 -17.52
N ALA A 34 -8.95 -17.17 -17.91
CA ALA A 34 -9.31 -16.34 -19.07
C ALA A 34 -8.90 -14.86 -18.89
N HIS A 35 -8.69 -14.43 -17.66
CA HIS A 35 -8.37 -13.04 -17.29
C HIS A 35 -6.89 -12.85 -16.93
N ARG A 36 -6.03 -13.85 -17.15
CA ARG A 36 -4.57 -13.77 -16.92
C ARG A 36 -3.93 -12.56 -17.59
N TRP A 37 -4.43 -12.17 -18.76
CA TRP A 37 -3.94 -11.02 -19.50
C TRP A 37 -4.06 -9.70 -18.72
N VAL A 38 -5.08 -9.54 -17.86
CA VAL A 38 -5.26 -8.35 -17.01
C VAL A 38 -4.11 -8.23 -16.01
N PHE A 39 -3.70 -9.36 -15.42
CA PHE A 39 -2.58 -9.41 -14.49
C PHE A 39 -1.23 -9.24 -15.18
N ILE A 40 -1.08 -9.75 -16.41
CA ILE A 40 0.10 -9.51 -17.24
C ILE A 40 0.21 -8.02 -17.61
N ALA A 41 -0.89 -7.39 -18.01
CA ALA A 41 -0.94 -5.95 -18.28
C ALA A 41 -0.58 -5.14 -17.04
N TYR A 42 -1.14 -5.51 -15.88
CA TYR A 42 -0.79 -4.90 -14.59
C TYR A 42 0.68 -5.07 -14.23
N ALA A 43 1.27 -6.25 -14.46
CA ALA A 43 2.71 -6.47 -14.29
C ALA A 43 3.53 -5.55 -15.21
N GLY A 44 3.10 -5.37 -16.46
CA GLY A 44 3.70 -4.43 -17.40
C GLY A 44 3.69 -2.99 -16.89
N VAL A 45 2.55 -2.53 -16.34
CA VAL A 45 2.47 -1.20 -15.74
C VAL A 45 3.36 -1.10 -14.50
N ALA A 46 3.44 -2.13 -13.66
CA ALA A 46 4.35 -2.16 -12.51
C ALA A 46 5.82 -2.05 -12.94
N ILE A 47 6.23 -2.68 -14.06
CA ILE A 47 7.57 -2.53 -14.64
C ILE A 47 7.81 -1.09 -15.10
N VAL A 48 6.84 -0.47 -15.77
CA VAL A 48 6.95 0.93 -16.20
C VAL A 48 7.07 1.86 -14.99
N GLU A 49 6.25 1.67 -13.95
CA GLU A 49 6.36 2.44 -12.71
C GLU A 49 7.71 2.24 -12.02
N GLN A 50 8.23 1.01 -12.02
CA GLN A 50 9.55 0.69 -11.49
C GLN A 50 10.66 1.40 -12.27
N PHE A 51 10.55 1.46 -13.60
CA PHE A 51 11.47 2.21 -14.44
C PHE A 51 11.39 3.72 -14.18
N LEU A 52 10.19 4.27 -13.95
CA LEU A 52 9.98 5.66 -13.57
C LEU A 52 10.52 5.98 -12.17
N ILE A 53 10.52 5.02 -11.24
CA ILE A 53 11.23 5.12 -9.95
C ILE A 53 12.72 5.26 -10.18
N TRP A 54 13.28 4.39 -11.02
CA TRP A 54 14.70 4.40 -11.32
C TRP A 54 15.17 5.72 -11.98
N ARG A 55 14.33 6.31 -12.84
CA ARG A 55 14.61 7.60 -13.49
C ARG A 55 14.24 8.85 -12.68
N ASP A 56 13.66 8.70 -11.49
CA ASP A 56 13.24 9.79 -10.60
C ASP A 56 12.26 10.81 -11.24
N ILE A 57 11.40 10.33 -12.15
CA ILE A 57 10.41 11.14 -12.89
C ILE A 57 9.03 11.09 -12.20
N ALA A 58 8.30 12.22 -12.21
CA ALA A 58 6.90 12.35 -11.77
C ALA A 58 6.62 11.98 -10.29
N LYS A 59 7.46 12.48 -9.37
CA LYS A 59 7.47 12.17 -7.92
C LYS A 59 6.11 12.13 -7.21
N PRO A 60 5.19 13.13 -7.36
CA PRO A 60 3.92 13.11 -6.63
C PRO A 60 2.80 12.32 -7.33
N LEU A 61 2.81 12.26 -8.67
CA LEU A 61 1.71 11.69 -9.46
C LEU A 61 1.83 10.17 -9.58
N ARG A 62 3.05 9.65 -9.72
CA ARG A 62 3.35 8.23 -9.91
C ARG A 62 2.73 7.33 -8.82
N PRO A 63 2.96 7.56 -7.52
CA PRO A 63 2.42 6.66 -6.50
C PRO A 63 0.90 6.77 -6.36
N VAL A 64 0.29 7.89 -6.75
CA VAL A 64 -1.17 8.04 -6.82
C VAL A 64 -1.76 7.22 -7.97
N LEU A 65 -1.16 7.30 -9.17
CA LEU A 65 -1.60 6.51 -10.32
C LEU A 65 -1.48 5.01 -10.05
N GLY A 66 -0.36 4.56 -9.47
CA GLY A 66 -0.20 3.17 -9.07
C GLY A 66 -1.21 2.74 -8.02
N GLY A 67 -1.49 3.59 -7.03
CA GLY A 67 -2.52 3.30 -6.03
C GLY A 67 -3.93 3.17 -6.62
N ILE A 68 -4.30 4.01 -7.59
CA ILE A 68 -5.57 3.91 -8.31
C ILE A 68 -5.63 2.60 -9.11
N LEU A 69 -4.55 2.26 -9.80
CA LEU A 69 -4.46 1.01 -10.55
C LEU A 69 -4.59 -0.22 -9.65
N ASP A 70 -3.94 -0.21 -8.48
CA ASP A 70 -4.06 -1.27 -7.48
C ASP A 70 -5.51 -1.43 -7.02
N MET A 71 -6.19 -0.33 -6.70
CA MET A 71 -7.59 -0.35 -6.30
C MET A 71 -8.49 -0.85 -7.44
N ALA A 72 -8.24 -0.46 -8.68
CA ALA A 72 -8.99 -0.94 -9.84
C ALA A 72 -8.83 -2.44 -10.07
N LEU A 73 -7.59 -2.95 -9.99
CA LEU A 73 -7.33 -4.38 -10.12
C LEU A 73 -7.98 -5.17 -8.98
N LEU A 74 -7.87 -4.71 -7.74
CA LEU A 74 -8.52 -5.36 -6.60
C LEU A 74 -10.04 -5.36 -6.75
N THR A 75 -10.61 -4.25 -7.19
CA THR A 75 -12.05 -4.15 -7.49
C THR A 75 -12.48 -5.17 -8.52
N PHE A 76 -11.70 -5.32 -9.58
CA PHE A 76 -11.95 -6.33 -10.61
C PHE A 76 -11.91 -7.75 -10.05
N ILE A 77 -10.88 -8.11 -9.28
CA ILE A 77 -10.75 -9.45 -8.68
C ILE A 77 -11.91 -9.73 -7.73
N VAL A 78 -12.21 -8.78 -6.85
CA VAL A 78 -13.22 -8.93 -5.79
C VAL A 78 -14.62 -9.07 -6.39
N GLN A 79 -14.95 -8.30 -7.43
CA GLN A 79 -16.21 -8.47 -8.17
C GLN A 79 -16.32 -9.88 -8.79
N ARG A 80 -15.22 -10.34 -9.39
CA ARG A 80 -15.19 -11.60 -10.16
C ARG A 80 -15.25 -12.84 -9.29
N VAL A 81 -14.53 -12.84 -8.17
CA VAL A 81 -14.39 -13.98 -7.25
C VAL A 81 -15.49 -14.01 -6.19
N GLY A 82 -16.09 -12.85 -5.88
CA GLY A 82 -17.21 -12.70 -4.96
C GLY A 82 -16.89 -11.71 -3.84
N SER A 83 -17.52 -10.53 -3.92
CA SER A 83 -17.21 -9.40 -3.04
C SER A 83 -17.52 -9.67 -1.58
N SER A 84 -18.55 -10.48 -1.29
CA SER A 84 -19.13 -10.51 0.03
C SER A 84 -18.74 -11.68 0.94
N ARG A 85 -18.37 -12.81 0.32
CA ARG A 85 -18.19 -14.09 1.02
C ARG A 85 -16.76 -14.61 0.98
N THR A 86 -15.81 -13.80 0.52
CA THR A 86 -14.43 -14.22 0.31
C THR A 86 -13.43 -13.40 1.11
N VAL A 87 -12.34 -14.06 1.51
CA VAL A 87 -11.21 -13.42 2.21
C VAL A 87 -10.51 -12.39 1.30
N MET A 88 -10.79 -12.37 0.00
CA MET A 88 -10.18 -11.43 -0.96
C MET A 88 -10.45 -9.96 -0.62
N VAL A 89 -11.52 -9.66 0.13
CA VAL A 89 -11.78 -8.32 0.67
C VAL A 89 -10.63 -7.81 1.55
N SER A 90 -9.92 -8.69 2.25
CA SER A 90 -8.75 -8.32 3.06
C SER A 90 -7.61 -7.74 2.20
N LEU A 91 -7.56 -8.04 0.90
CA LEU A 91 -6.55 -7.48 0.00
C LEU A 91 -6.71 -5.96 -0.18
N TYR A 92 -7.93 -5.42 -0.12
CA TYR A 92 -8.15 -3.96 -0.11
C TYR A 92 -7.46 -3.32 1.09
N PHE A 93 -7.59 -3.94 2.26
CA PHE A 93 -6.94 -3.45 3.47
C PHE A 93 -5.42 -3.46 3.35
N VAL A 94 -4.84 -4.57 2.88
CA VAL A 94 -3.40 -4.68 2.65
C VAL A 94 -2.92 -3.65 1.63
N ALA A 95 -3.63 -3.46 0.52
CA ALA A 95 -3.26 -2.46 -0.48
C ALA A 95 -3.40 -1.03 0.03
N GLY A 96 -4.41 -0.74 0.85
CA GLY A 96 -4.54 0.56 1.54
C GLY A 96 -3.32 0.86 2.41
N ILE A 97 -2.87 -0.10 3.21
CA ILE A 97 -1.66 0.01 4.05
C ILE A 97 -0.42 0.23 3.19
N VAL A 98 -0.21 -0.61 2.18
CA VAL A 98 0.96 -0.55 1.30
C VAL A 98 1.02 0.77 0.56
N ASN A 99 -0.10 1.24 0.01
CA ASN A 99 -0.15 2.54 -0.65
C ASN A 99 0.17 3.68 0.33
N SER A 100 -0.39 3.65 1.54
CA SER A 100 -0.13 4.67 2.58
C SER A 100 1.33 4.79 3.01
N LEU A 101 2.16 3.76 2.79
CA LEU A 101 3.60 3.78 3.09
C LEU A 101 4.42 4.60 2.08
N VAL A 102 3.91 4.77 0.85
CA VAL A 102 4.64 5.43 -0.25
C VAL A 102 4.15 6.84 -0.47
N VAL A 103 2.85 7.06 -0.30
CA VAL A 103 2.25 8.38 -0.49
C VAL A 103 2.22 9.19 0.80
N THR A 104 2.04 10.49 0.66
CA THR A 104 1.82 11.36 1.82
C THR A 104 0.54 10.94 2.57
N PRO A 105 0.43 11.21 3.89
CA PRO A 105 -0.74 10.87 4.68
C PRO A 105 -2.08 11.33 4.07
N ARG A 106 -2.12 12.54 3.49
CA ARG A 106 -3.31 13.09 2.84
C ARG A 106 -3.70 12.29 1.59
N MET A 107 -2.71 11.95 0.76
CA MET A 107 -2.92 11.13 -0.43
C MET A 107 -3.32 9.70 -0.08
N GLY A 108 -2.80 9.14 1.01
CA GLY A 108 -3.20 7.81 1.50
C GLY A 108 -4.68 7.78 1.87
N VAL A 109 -5.16 8.78 2.60
CA VAL A 109 -6.59 8.91 2.93
C VAL A 109 -7.45 9.09 1.68
N LEU A 110 -7.00 9.88 0.70
CA LEU A 110 -7.71 10.04 -0.58
C LEU A 110 -7.81 8.73 -1.36
N LEU A 111 -6.70 7.99 -1.49
CA LEU A 111 -6.68 6.69 -2.16
C LEU A 111 -7.57 5.66 -1.47
N SER A 112 -7.59 5.66 -0.13
CA SER A 112 -8.51 4.81 0.63
C SER A 112 -9.96 5.23 0.45
N GLY A 113 -10.25 6.53 0.40
CA GLY A 113 -11.59 7.02 0.04
C GLY A 113 -12.03 6.54 -1.35
N ILE A 114 -11.14 6.61 -2.34
CA ILE A 114 -11.40 6.10 -3.70
C ILE A 114 -11.65 4.58 -3.66
N GLY A 115 -10.78 3.81 -3.01
CA GLY A 115 -10.93 2.36 -2.89
C GLY A 115 -12.23 1.95 -2.20
N ALA A 116 -12.61 2.65 -1.12
CA ALA A 116 -13.87 2.44 -0.42
C ALA A 116 -15.09 2.77 -1.29
N ALA A 117 -15.02 3.86 -2.07
CA ALA A 117 -16.08 4.24 -3.00
C ALA A 117 -16.23 3.20 -4.13
N MET A 118 -15.11 2.73 -4.71
CA MET A 118 -15.12 1.70 -5.75
C MET A 118 -15.72 0.39 -5.24
N TYR A 119 -15.29 -0.07 -4.07
CA TYR A 119 -15.84 -1.28 -3.44
C TYR A 119 -17.33 -1.15 -3.15
N SER A 120 -17.74 -0.05 -2.51
CA SER A 120 -19.15 0.20 -2.16
C SER A 120 -20.04 0.30 -3.39
N ALA A 121 -19.54 0.91 -4.48
CA ALA A 121 -20.25 0.99 -5.74
C ALA A 121 -20.47 -0.41 -6.35
N VAL A 122 -19.45 -1.26 -6.36
CA VAL A 122 -19.57 -2.65 -6.86
C VAL A 122 -20.59 -3.43 -6.04
N VAL A 123 -20.48 -3.41 -4.71
CA VAL A 123 -21.42 -4.13 -3.83
C VAL A 123 -22.85 -3.63 -4.05
N MET A 124 -23.06 -2.32 -4.17
CA MET A 124 -24.40 -1.77 -4.40
C MET A 124 -24.95 -2.16 -5.79
N MET A 125 -24.10 -2.23 -6.82
CA MET A 125 -24.49 -2.70 -8.15
C MET A 125 -24.82 -4.20 -8.18
N GLU A 126 -24.08 -5.02 -7.41
CA GLU A 126 -24.37 -6.45 -7.23
C GLU A 126 -25.69 -6.67 -6.49
N VAL A 127 -25.95 -5.91 -5.41
CA VAL A 127 -27.23 -5.96 -4.66
C VAL A 127 -28.42 -5.56 -5.54
N ARG A 128 -28.25 -4.53 -6.39
CA ARG A 128 -29.29 -4.10 -7.35
C ARG A 128 -29.47 -5.07 -8.53
N GLY A 129 -28.61 -6.07 -8.67
CA GLY A 129 -28.65 -7.04 -9.76
C GLY A 129 -28.22 -6.47 -11.12
N VAL A 130 -27.57 -5.30 -11.15
CA VAL A 130 -27.01 -4.70 -12.37
C VAL A 130 -25.74 -5.44 -12.79
N LEU A 131 -24.94 -5.89 -11.80
CA LEU A 131 -23.77 -6.73 -12.03
C LEU A 131 -24.02 -8.16 -11.55
N PRO A 132 -23.50 -9.18 -12.28
CA PRO A 132 -23.52 -10.55 -11.81
C PRO A 132 -22.60 -10.69 -10.59
N PHE A 133 -23.08 -11.38 -9.57
CA PHE A 133 -22.32 -11.66 -8.35
C PHE A 133 -21.42 -12.88 -8.56
N ALA A 134 -20.11 -12.73 -8.27
CA ALA A 134 -19.12 -13.81 -8.31
C ALA A 134 -19.11 -14.66 -9.60
N PRO A 135 -19.06 -14.05 -10.81
CA PRO A 135 -19.17 -14.77 -12.08
C PRO A 135 -18.09 -15.85 -12.28
N ASP A 136 -16.91 -15.66 -11.69
CA ASP A 136 -15.79 -16.60 -11.77
C ASP A 136 -15.55 -17.33 -10.43
N GLY A 137 -16.45 -17.16 -9.46
CA GLY A 137 -16.44 -17.83 -8.16
C GLY A 137 -17.03 -19.25 -8.20
N PRO A 138 -16.96 -20.01 -7.10
CA PRO A 138 -17.50 -21.36 -7.02
C PRO A 138 -19.02 -21.38 -7.23
N ALA A 139 -19.57 -22.45 -7.83
CA ALA A 139 -20.99 -22.53 -8.20
C ALA A 139 -21.97 -22.33 -7.02
N TRP A 140 -21.59 -22.69 -5.80
CA TRP A 140 -22.38 -22.48 -4.57
C TRP A 140 -22.44 -21.00 -4.13
N MET A 141 -21.54 -20.16 -4.64
CA MET A 141 -21.49 -18.73 -4.37
C MET A 141 -22.30 -17.93 -5.40
N GLN A 142 -22.37 -18.43 -6.64
CA GLN A 142 -23.13 -17.82 -7.74
C GLN A 142 -24.66 -17.87 -7.55
N SER A 143 -25.15 -18.84 -6.78
CA SER A 143 -26.59 -19.11 -6.61
C SER A 143 -27.31 -18.19 -5.64
N GLY A 144 -26.59 -17.38 -4.86
CA GLY A 144 -27.18 -16.47 -3.88
C GLY A 144 -26.67 -15.05 -4.03
N ARG A 145 -27.50 -14.15 -4.59
CA ARG A 145 -27.23 -12.70 -4.54
C ARG A 145 -27.06 -12.27 -3.07
N PRO A 146 -26.12 -11.36 -2.76
CA PRO A 146 -26.00 -10.80 -1.42
C PRO A 146 -27.32 -10.15 -1.00
N SER A 147 -27.74 -10.36 0.25
CA SER A 147 -28.89 -9.62 0.76
C SER A 147 -28.55 -8.12 0.81
N PRO A 148 -29.53 -7.22 0.66
CA PRO A 148 -29.27 -5.78 0.73
C PRO A 148 -28.64 -5.35 2.06
N ILE A 149 -29.01 -6.04 3.14
CA ILE A 149 -28.49 -5.80 4.50
C ILE A 149 -27.03 -6.24 4.58
N ASP A 150 -26.70 -7.44 4.10
CA ASP A 150 -25.32 -7.94 4.12
C ASP A 150 -24.39 -7.06 3.27
N GLY A 151 -24.84 -6.67 2.07
CA GLY A 151 -24.09 -5.78 1.19
C GLY A 151 -23.84 -4.41 1.83
N PHE A 152 -24.86 -3.83 2.48
CA PHE A 152 -24.73 -2.56 3.18
C PHE A 152 -23.76 -2.66 4.37
N LEU A 153 -23.95 -3.63 5.26
CA LEU A 153 -23.09 -3.83 6.43
C LEU A 153 -21.64 -4.04 6.02
N GLN A 154 -21.41 -4.78 4.94
CA GLN A 154 -20.06 -5.04 4.48
C GLN A 154 -19.41 -3.83 3.79
N ALA A 155 -20.17 -3.04 3.02
CA ALA A 155 -19.67 -1.78 2.49
C ALA A 155 -19.24 -0.84 3.61
N VAL A 156 -20.04 -0.74 4.68
CA VAL A 156 -19.71 0.04 5.88
C VAL A 156 -18.47 -0.52 6.58
N LEU A 157 -18.40 -1.84 6.79
CA LEU A 157 -17.27 -2.50 7.45
C LEU A 157 -15.96 -2.28 6.70
N VAL A 158 -15.94 -2.52 5.39
CA VAL A 158 -14.74 -2.38 4.55
C VAL A 158 -14.31 -0.93 4.48
N THR A 159 -15.25 0.00 4.29
CA THR A 159 -14.95 1.43 4.28
C THR A 159 -14.32 1.86 5.60
N THR A 160 -14.90 1.43 6.73
CA THR A 160 -14.41 1.77 8.07
C THR A 160 -13.01 1.19 8.29
N LEU A 161 -12.81 -0.10 8.03
CA LEU A 161 -11.51 -0.75 8.20
C LEU A 161 -10.43 -0.11 7.33
N LEU A 162 -10.73 0.15 6.05
CA LEU A 162 -9.77 0.75 5.12
C LEU A 162 -9.38 2.16 5.56
N MET A 163 -10.35 3.00 5.94
CA MET A 163 -10.10 4.37 6.38
C MET A 163 -9.33 4.42 7.70
N PHE A 164 -9.75 3.65 8.71
CA PHE A 164 -9.07 3.60 10.00
C PHE A 164 -7.67 2.99 9.90
N GLY A 165 -7.51 1.88 9.17
CA GLY A 165 -6.20 1.25 8.98
C GLY A 165 -5.21 2.19 8.31
N THR A 166 -5.65 2.87 7.25
CA THR A 166 -4.82 3.85 6.55
C THR A 166 -4.46 5.04 7.44
N ALA A 167 -5.42 5.56 8.21
CA ALA A 167 -5.18 6.67 9.13
C ALA A 167 -4.20 6.31 10.25
N ILE A 168 -4.30 5.11 10.82
CA ILE A 168 -3.39 4.62 11.87
C ILE A 168 -1.97 4.52 11.31
N VAL A 169 -1.80 3.84 10.17
CA VAL A 169 -0.49 3.65 9.54
C VAL A 169 0.13 4.99 9.15
N ALA A 170 -0.64 5.88 8.53
CA ALA A 170 -0.17 7.21 8.19
C ALA A 170 0.28 8.01 9.42
N THR A 171 -0.43 7.88 10.55
CA THR A 171 -0.06 8.53 11.81
C THR A 171 1.20 7.92 12.42
N LEU A 172 1.35 6.60 12.38
CA LEU A 172 2.53 5.89 12.87
C LEU A 172 3.77 6.29 12.08
N ILE A 173 3.70 6.30 10.74
CA ILE A 173 4.80 6.74 9.88
C ILE A 173 5.21 8.17 10.20
N ARG A 174 4.23 9.07 10.39
CA ARG A 174 4.51 10.46 10.77
C ARG A 174 5.27 10.54 12.09
N LYS A 175 4.85 9.79 13.11
CA LYS A 175 5.52 9.74 14.42
C LYS A 175 6.93 9.13 14.33
N ILE A 176 7.11 8.09 13.52
CA ILE A 176 8.42 7.45 13.30
C ILE A 176 9.39 8.44 12.67
N ASN A 177 8.97 9.13 11.59
CA ASN A 177 9.82 10.12 10.92
C ASN A 177 10.17 11.31 11.84
N GLN A 178 9.24 11.74 12.68
CA GLN A 178 9.51 12.77 13.70
C GLN A 178 10.60 12.30 14.68
N ARG A 179 10.45 11.09 15.24
CA ARG A 179 11.46 10.52 16.14
C ARG A 179 12.81 10.32 15.48
N GLU A 180 12.85 9.85 14.24
CA GLU A 180 14.09 9.69 13.49
C GLU A 180 14.81 11.03 13.30
N THR A 181 14.06 12.09 12.98
CA THR A 181 14.61 13.45 12.85
C THR A 181 15.15 13.95 14.18
N GLU A 182 14.42 13.74 15.29
CA GLU A 182 14.88 14.08 16.64
C GLU A 182 16.16 13.33 17.01
N LEU A 183 16.25 12.04 16.67
CA LEU A 183 17.43 11.20 16.91
C LEU A 183 18.65 11.66 16.10
N VAL A 184 18.46 12.03 14.83
CA VAL A 184 19.55 12.58 14.00
C VAL A 184 20.08 13.88 14.61
N VAL A 185 19.19 14.81 14.98
CA VAL A 185 19.58 16.07 15.61
C VAL A 185 20.26 15.84 16.96
N ALA A 186 19.77 14.90 17.77
CA ALA A 186 20.39 14.56 19.04
C ALA A 186 21.79 13.95 18.84
N ASN A 187 21.97 13.07 17.86
CA ASN A 187 23.27 12.48 17.53
C ASN A 187 24.25 13.52 16.97
N GLU A 188 23.80 14.47 16.14
CA GLU A 188 24.62 15.58 15.67
C GLU A 188 25.11 16.42 16.85
N ARG A 189 24.21 16.80 17.77
CA ARG A 189 24.57 17.55 18.99
C ARG A 189 25.52 16.78 19.90
N LEU A 190 25.31 15.49 20.09
CA LEU A 190 26.23 14.64 20.86
C LEU A 190 27.58 14.49 20.16
N GLY A 191 27.59 14.40 18.83
CA GLY A 191 28.80 14.41 18.02
C GLY A 191 29.59 15.71 18.19
N GLU A 192 28.91 16.86 18.13
CA GLU A 192 29.51 18.17 18.39
C GLU A 192 30.08 18.26 19.81
N LEU A 193 29.30 17.90 20.84
CA LEU A 193 29.74 17.91 22.24
C LEU A 193 30.86 16.90 22.54
N SER A 194 30.89 15.78 21.83
CA SER A 194 31.94 14.78 21.98
C SER A 194 33.26 15.23 21.33
N ARG A 195 33.19 16.05 20.27
CA ARG A 195 34.36 16.52 19.52
C ARG A 195 34.89 17.86 20.02
N GLN A 196 34.01 18.74 20.47
CA GLN A 196 34.34 20.11 20.83
C GLN A 196 34.04 20.40 22.29
N ASP A 197 34.92 21.16 22.93
CA ASP A 197 34.69 21.71 24.26
C ASP A 197 33.62 22.82 24.17
N PRO A 198 32.53 22.74 24.96
CA PRO A 198 31.42 23.68 24.88
C PRO A 198 31.79 25.13 25.23
N LEU A 199 32.88 25.37 25.97
CA LEU A 199 33.30 26.72 26.38
C LEU A 199 34.20 27.40 25.35
N THR A 200 35.05 26.65 24.66
CA THR A 200 36.09 27.20 23.79
C THR A 200 35.89 26.87 22.31
N LYS A 201 34.96 25.98 21.98
CA LYS A 201 34.74 25.38 20.64
C LYS A 201 35.99 24.71 20.04
N LEU A 202 37.04 24.52 20.83
CA LEU A 202 38.23 23.79 20.44
C LEU A 202 38.01 22.29 20.62
N TRP A 203 38.88 21.48 20.03
CA TRP A 203 38.75 20.03 20.07
C TRP A 203 38.97 19.51 21.50
N ASN A 204 38.07 18.63 21.94
CA ASN A 204 38.11 18.12 23.30
C ASN A 204 39.34 17.21 23.48
N ARG A 205 39.99 17.28 24.65
CA ARG A 205 41.20 16.52 24.98
C ARG A 205 41.04 15.02 24.70
N ARG A 206 39.87 14.46 24.99
CA ARG A 206 39.55 13.03 24.76
C ARG A 206 39.57 12.65 23.27
N HIS A 207 39.15 13.58 22.41
CA HIS A 207 39.14 13.40 20.96
C HIS A 207 40.54 13.54 20.34
N ILE A 208 41.36 14.45 20.90
CA ILE A 208 42.75 14.62 20.46
C ILE A 208 43.58 13.37 20.82
N LEU A 209 43.43 12.86 22.05
CA LEU A 209 44.15 11.65 22.50
C LEU A 209 43.78 10.41 21.69
N SER A 210 42.51 10.21 21.35
CA SER A 210 42.09 9.05 20.55
C SER A 210 42.62 9.09 19.11
N HIS A 211 42.82 10.28 18.53
CA HIS A 211 43.45 10.41 17.21
C HIS A 211 44.97 10.18 17.25
N ILE A 212 45.62 10.51 18.36
CA ILE A 212 47.05 10.28 18.56
C ILE A 212 47.34 8.79 18.83
N GLU A 213 46.44 8.07 19.51
CA GLU A 213 46.59 6.62 19.77
C GLU A 213 46.32 5.73 18.54
N GLN A 214 45.65 6.26 17.51
CA GLN A 214 45.31 5.52 16.28
C GLN A 214 46.28 5.78 15.12
N GLY A 215 47.19 6.75 15.25
CA GLY A 215 48.25 7.05 14.27
C GLY A 215 49.59 6.47 14.69
#